data_AF-A0A315X1M2-F1
#
_entry.id   AF-A0A315X1M2-F1
#
_cell.length_a   1.000
_cell.length_b   1.000
_cell.length_c   1.000
_cell.angle_alpha   90.00
_cell.angle_beta   90.00
_cell.angle_gamma   90.00
#
_symmetry.space_group_name_H-M   'P 1'
#
loop_
_entity.id
_entity.type
_entity.pdbx_description
1 polymer ?
#
loop_
_entity_poly.entity_id
_entity_poly.type
_entity_poly.pdbx_seq_one_letter_code
_entity_poly.pdbx_strand_id
1 'polypeptide(L)'
;MIDFLSKWQTLIGAALGPFLLGLGAWFKVVISKKEERKEHLRRIEISITRSLDDTYKTRQKLQAFVSRLRALVTRIRATAGKRNFSLETTNYPTIRDVYRDVEVPNFKIKSYYLHNKILWADAGIKETNETVAGLRNDFADLLRKNELHIALMRQNQNPDSARQREDYAYNLEGFANAVDEFIDKFIKQGIEIMTQVKIYNNHLRKRSGKWFLWKCEGTNFKYFHNKAKQNEFSRNLISLERLDKIIEKEVKSAIQSAEDRAARLLH
;
A
#
# COMPACT_ATOMS: atom_id res chain seq x y z
N MET A 1 -32.12 -57.19 36.68
CA MET A 1 -31.83 -56.93 35.25
C MET A 1 -32.26 -55.52 34.83
N ILE A 2 -33.50 -55.09 35.16
CA ILE A 2 -34.01 -53.72 34.90
C ILE A 2 -33.16 -52.63 35.59
N ASP A 3 -32.72 -52.88 36.82
CA ASP A 3 -31.95 -51.91 37.62
C ASP A 3 -30.49 -51.72 37.13
N PHE A 4 -29.95 -52.72 36.42
CA PHE A 4 -28.65 -52.64 35.77
C PHE A 4 -28.72 -51.81 34.48
N LEU A 5 -29.80 -51.98 33.70
CA LEU A 5 -30.05 -51.23 32.48
C LEU A 5 -30.32 -49.74 32.77
N SER A 6 -31.08 -49.41 33.82
CA SER A 6 -31.33 -48.00 34.18
C SER A 6 -30.06 -47.30 34.65
N LYS A 7 -29.22 -47.96 35.46
CA LYS A 7 -27.91 -47.42 35.88
C LYS A 7 -26.99 -47.22 34.69
N TRP A 8 -26.95 -48.15 33.74
CA TRP A 8 -26.18 -48.01 32.50
C TRP A 8 -26.67 -46.85 31.61
N GLN A 9 -27.98 -46.70 31.43
CA GLN A 9 -28.55 -45.56 30.69
C GLN A 9 -28.24 -44.22 31.36
N THR A 10 -28.32 -44.16 32.68
CA THR A 10 -28.01 -42.94 33.45
C THR A 10 -26.52 -42.60 33.37
N LEU A 11 -25.63 -43.59 33.39
CA LEU A 11 -24.18 -43.42 33.24
C LEU A 11 -23.79 -42.94 31.83
N ILE A 12 -24.42 -43.52 30.80
CA ILE A 12 -24.24 -43.11 29.41
C ILE A 12 -24.79 -41.70 29.20
N GLY A 13 -25.96 -41.36 29.75
CA GLY A 13 -26.54 -40.02 29.68
C GLY A 13 -25.70 -38.96 30.40
N ALA A 14 -25.17 -39.29 31.59
CA ALA A 14 -24.30 -38.43 32.37
C ALA A 14 -22.91 -38.21 31.71
N ALA A 15 -22.42 -39.17 30.92
CA ALA A 15 -21.18 -39.05 30.16
C ALA A 15 -21.38 -38.33 28.81
N LEU A 16 -22.47 -38.63 28.08
CA LEU A 16 -22.76 -38.05 26.77
C LEU A 16 -23.23 -36.60 26.85
N GLY A 17 -23.98 -36.20 27.89
CA GLY A 17 -24.46 -34.83 28.05
C GLY A 17 -23.34 -33.78 28.04
N PRO A 18 -22.34 -33.89 28.94
CA PRO A 18 -21.17 -33.00 28.96
C PRO A 18 -20.33 -33.08 27.67
N PHE A 19 -20.21 -34.26 27.06
CA PHE A 19 -19.45 -34.46 25.83
C PHE A 19 -20.12 -33.77 24.62
N LEU A 20 -21.44 -33.89 24.47
CA LEU A 20 -22.21 -33.23 23.42
C LEU A 20 -22.25 -31.71 23.62
N LEU A 21 -22.37 -31.23 24.86
CA LEU A 21 -22.24 -29.80 25.18
C LEU A 21 -20.83 -29.28 24.84
N GLY A 22 -19.79 -30.05 25.18
CA GLY A 22 -18.40 -29.74 24.83
C GLY A 22 -18.17 -29.67 23.32
N LEU A 23 -18.71 -30.63 22.56
CA LEU A 23 -18.69 -30.61 21.09
C LEU A 23 -19.48 -29.42 20.54
N GLY A 24 -20.66 -29.12 21.06
CA GLY A 24 -21.49 -27.98 20.64
C GLY A 24 -20.78 -26.65 20.87
N ALA A 25 -20.17 -26.45 22.04
CA ALA A 25 -19.36 -25.28 22.36
C ALA A 25 -18.15 -25.17 21.41
N TRP A 26 -17.46 -26.29 21.15
CA TRP A 26 -16.34 -26.34 20.22
C TRP A 26 -16.76 -25.98 18.79
N PHE A 27 -17.87 -26.55 18.28
CA PHE A 27 -18.42 -26.22 16.96
C PHE A 27 -18.77 -24.74 16.84
N LYS A 28 -19.41 -24.16 17.87
CA LYS A 28 -19.73 -22.73 17.92
C LYS A 28 -18.47 -21.85 17.84
N VAL A 29 -17.41 -22.21 18.57
CA VAL A 29 -16.11 -21.51 18.53
C VAL A 29 -15.43 -21.65 17.16
N VAL A 30 -15.54 -22.81 16.51
CA VAL A 30 -14.96 -23.03 15.18
C VAL A 30 -15.71 -22.22 14.11
N ILE A 31 -17.04 -22.15 14.20
CA ILE A 31 -17.88 -21.36 13.29
C ILE A 31 -17.58 -19.85 13.47
N SER A 32 -17.56 -19.34 14.70
CA SER A 32 -17.29 -17.93 14.96
C SER A 32 -15.91 -17.51 14.45
N LYS A 33 -14.87 -18.30 14.70
CA LYS A 33 -13.51 -18.05 14.16
C LYS A 33 -13.46 -18.07 12.63
N LYS A 34 -14.34 -18.84 11.98
CA LYS A 34 -14.42 -18.90 10.51
C LYS A 34 -15.11 -17.67 9.95
N GLU A 35 -16.16 -17.19 10.60
CA GLU A 35 -16.85 -15.94 10.25
C GLU A 35 -15.95 -14.73 10.47
N GLU A 36 -15.28 -14.66 11.61
CA GLU A 36 -14.28 -13.63 11.93
C GLU A 36 -13.18 -13.58 10.87
N ARG A 37 -12.62 -14.72 10.46
CA ARG A 37 -11.62 -14.76 9.38
C ARG A 37 -12.18 -14.25 8.04
N LYS A 38 -13.42 -14.60 7.69
CA LYS A 38 -14.04 -14.11 6.45
C LYS A 38 -14.20 -12.59 6.49
N GLU A 39 -14.58 -12.07 7.66
CA GLU A 39 -14.74 -10.64 7.87
C GLU A 39 -13.39 -9.90 7.79
N HIS A 40 -12.33 -10.44 8.40
CA HIS A 40 -10.98 -9.91 8.23
C HIS A 40 -10.55 -9.85 6.76
N LEU A 41 -10.75 -10.93 6.00
CA LEU A 41 -10.42 -10.95 4.55
C LEU A 41 -11.26 -9.93 3.76
N ARG A 42 -12.52 -9.70 4.15
CA ARG A 42 -13.39 -8.68 3.55
C ARG A 42 -12.88 -7.27 3.86
N ARG A 43 -12.57 -6.97 5.13
CA ARG A 43 -12.03 -5.67 5.55
C ARG A 43 -10.69 -5.36 4.88
N ILE A 44 -9.80 -6.35 4.77
CA ILE A 44 -8.55 -6.22 4.01
C ILE A 44 -8.81 -5.80 2.57
N GLU A 45 -9.76 -6.45 1.90
CA GLU A 45 -10.11 -6.09 0.51
C GLU A 45 -10.59 -4.64 0.40
N ILE A 46 -11.51 -4.23 1.27
CA ILE A 46 -12.06 -2.87 1.26
C ILE A 46 -10.96 -1.85 1.52
N SER A 47 -10.16 -2.07 2.57
CA SER A 47 -9.08 -1.18 2.98
C SER A 47 -8.06 -1.01 1.86
N ILE A 48 -7.56 -2.11 1.31
CA ILE A 48 -6.54 -2.09 0.26
C ILE A 48 -7.08 -1.51 -1.04
N THR A 49 -8.36 -1.75 -1.37
CA THR A 49 -8.98 -1.14 -2.56
C THR A 49 -9.04 0.37 -2.44
N ARG A 50 -9.41 0.89 -1.26
CA ARG A 50 -9.44 2.33 -1.00
C ARG A 50 -8.04 2.93 -0.99
N SER A 51 -7.09 2.24 -0.35
CA SER A 51 -5.68 2.67 -0.29
C SER A 51 -5.05 2.75 -1.69
N LEU A 52 -5.34 1.76 -2.55
CA LEU A 52 -4.92 1.77 -3.95
C LEU A 52 -5.49 2.97 -4.71
N ASP A 53 -6.80 3.21 -4.62
CA ASP A 53 -7.45 4.34 -5.28
C ASP A 53 -6.85 5.69 -4.85
N ASP A 54 -6.67 5.90 -3.55
CA ASP A 54 -6.04 7.12 -3.03
C ASP A 54 -4.57 7.25 -3.48
N THR A 55 -3.83 6.13 -3.57
CA THR A 55 -2.45 6.11 -4.05
C THR A 55 -2.36 6.46 -5.54
N TYR A 56 -3.24 5.90 -6.37
CA TYR A 56 -3.32 6.25 -7.80
C TYR A 56 -3.67 7.73 -8.01
N LYS A 57 -4.64 8.27 -7.25
CA LYS A 57 -5.01 9.69 -7.29
C LYS A 57 -3.86 10.59 -6.84
N THR A 58 -3.14 10.19 -5.79
CA THR A 58 -1.95 10.90 -5.30
C THR A 58 -0.89 10.95 -6.39
N ARG A 59 -0.59 9.81 -7.02
CA ARG A 59 0.34 9.71 -8.15
C ARG A 59 -0.03 10.67 -9.28
N GLN A 60 -1.28 10.62 -9.74
CA GLN A 60 -1.76 11.48 -10.83
C GLN A 60 -1.64 12.98 -10.49
N LYS A 61 -1.99 13.37 -9.27
CA LYS A 61 -1.87 14.76 -8.81
C LYS A 61 -0.42 15.23 -8.77
N LEU A 62 0.50 14.38 -8.31
CA LEU A 62 1.93 14.67 -8.29
C LEU A 62 2.51 14.74 -9.71
N GLN A 63 2.15 13.82 -10.60
CA GLN A 63 2.57 13.86 -12.01
C GLN A 63 2.08 15.15 -12.70
N ALA A 64 0.81 15.51 -12.51
CA ALA A 64 0.27 16.76 -13.04
C ALA A 64 0.98 17.99 -12.46
N PHE A 65 1.39 17.93 -11.19
CA PHE A 65 2.15 18.99 -10.55
C PHE A 65 3.56 19.12 -11.11
N VAL A 66 4.28 18.01 -11.30
CA VAL A 66 5.58 17.98 -11.99
C VAL A 66 5.49 18.60 -13.38
N SER A 67 4.48 18.24 -14.17
CA SER A 67 4.26 18.83 -15.50
C SER A 67 4.04 20.34 -15.43
N ARG A 68 3.30 20.85 -14.44
CA ARG A 68 3.14 22.29 -14.22
C ARG A 68 4.44 22.97 -13.81
N LEU A 69 5.26 22.33 -12.98
CA LEU A 69 6.58 22.85 -12.58
C LEU A 69 7.51 22.96 -13.78
N ARG A 70 7.57 21.92 -14.62
CA ARG A 70 8.37 21.94 -15.86
C ARG A 70 7.90 23.03 -16.84
N ALA A 71 6.59 23.20 -17.01
CA ALA A 71 6.04 24.28 -17.82
C ALA A 71 6.40 25.67 -17.27
N LEU A 72 6.35 25.83 -15.94
CA LEU A 72 6.78 27.06 -15.26
C LEU A 72 8.27 27.34 -15.49
N VAL A 73 9.14 26.33 -15.34
CA VAL A 73 10.58 26.44 -15.64
C VAL A 73 10.83 26.94 -17.06
N THR A 74 10.12 26.37 -18.05
CA THR A 74 10.22 26.83 -19.45
C THR A 74 9.82 28.29 -19.61
N ARG A 75 8.75 28.75 -18.96
CA ARG A 75 8.33 30.17 -18.99
C ARG A 75 9.36 31.09 -18.34
N ILE A 76 9.92 30.68 -17.20
CA ILE A 76 10.97 31.44 -16.50
C ILE A 76 12.19 31.62 -17.40
N ARG A 77 12.64 30.54 -18.06
CA ARG A 77 13.78 30.57 -18.98
C ARG A 77 13.51 31.40 -20.25
N ALA A 78 12.27 31.41 -20.73
CA ALA A 78 11.86 32.22 -21.88
C ALA A 78 11.72 33.72 -21.59
N THR A 79 11.73 34.13 -20.31
CA THR A 79 11.58 35.54 -19.92
C THR A 79 12.83 36.35 -20.27
N ALA A 80 12.68 37.29 -21.20
CA ALA A 80 13.73 38.22 -21.61
C ALA A 80 13.73 39.51 -20.75
N GLY A 81 14.92 40.09 -20.53
CA GLY A 81 15.11 41.40 -19.88
C GLY A 81 15.96 41.36 -18.60
N LYS A 82 16.86 42.35 -18.46
CA LYS A 82 17.81 42.50 -17.34
C LYS A 82 17.20 42.99 -16.01
N ARG A 83 15.91 43.34 -15.99
CA ARG A 83 15.19 43.85 -14.79
C ARG A 83 13.96 43.00 -14.40
N ASN A 84 13.67 41.95 -15.15
CA ASN A 84 12.46 41.15 -14.98
C ASN A 84 12.73 39.96 -14.05
N PHE A 85 12.52 40.12 -12.75
CA PHE A 85 12.57 38.99 -11.81
C PHE A 85 11.39 38.05 -12.03
N SER A 86 11.59 36.75 -11.79
CA SER A 86 10.48 35.80 -11.85
C SER A 86 9.88 35.56 -10.47
N LEU A 87 8.62 35.97 -10.33
CA LEU A 87 7.73 35.71 -9.18
C LEU A 87 6.63 34.70 -9.54
N GLU A 88 6.66 34.12 -10.75
CA GLU A 88 5.65 33.13 -11.13
C GLU A 88 5.76 31.90 -10.22
N THR A 89 4.60 31.45 -9.73
CA THR A 89 4.48 30.27 -8.89
C THR A 89 3.38 29.36 -9.41
N THR A 90 3.36 28.13 -8.91
CA THR A 90 2.24 27.20 -9.08
C THR A 90 1.86 26.65 -7.71
N ASN A 91 0.59 26.29 -7.54
CA ASN A 91 0.11 25.75 -6.27
C ASN A 91 0.47 24.26 -6.16
N TYR A 92 0.94 23.88 -4.96
CA TYR A 92 1.00 22.47 -4.58
C TYR A 92 -0.42 21.89 -4.63
N PRO A 93 -0.62 20.73 -5.26
CA PRO A 93 -1.95 20.14 -5.37
C PRO A 93 -2.50 19.76 -4.00
N THR A 94 -3.80 19.93 -3.81
CA THR A 94 -4.48 19.39 -2.63
C THR A 94 -4.51 17.87 -2.72
N ILE A 95 -3.60 17.21 -1.98
CA ILE A 95 -3.53 15.76 -1.85
C ILE A 95 -4.09 15.38 -0.49
N ARG A 96 -5.02 14.43 -0.48
CA ARG A 96 -5.54 13.81 0.75
C ARG A 96 -4.61 12.65 1.08
N ASP A 97 -4.37 12.43 2.37
CA ASP A 97 -3.68 11.25 2.85
C ASP A 97 -4.29 9.97 2.27
N VAL A 98 -3.43 9.07 1.83
CA VAL A 98 -3.79 7.71 1.45
C VAL A 98 -4.43 7.04 2.66
N TYR A 99 -5.63 6.50 2.44
CA TYR A 99 -6.37 5.81 3.49
C TYR A 99 -5.54 4.68 4.12
N ARG A 100 -5.59 4.59 5.45
CA ARG A 100 -4.91 3.57 6.24
C ARG A 100 -5.85 3.04 7.32
N ASP A 101 -6.19 1.76 7.27
CA ASP A 101 -6.89 1.07 8.37
C ASP A 101 -5.84 0.50 9.34
N VAL A 102 -5.69 1.14 10.49
CA VAL A 102 -4.71 0.78 11.53
C VAL A 102 -4.97 -0.59 12.17
N GLU A 103 -6.16 -1.15 12.01
CA GLU A 103 -6.49 -2.47 12.56
C GLU A 103 -6.08 -3.61 11.64
N VAL A 104 -6.01 -3.37 10.33
CA VAL A 104 -5.72 -4.41 9.31
C VAL A 104 -4.43 -5.18 9.59
N PRO A 105 -3.32 -4.56 10.00
CA PRO A 105 -2.11 -5.26 10.44
C PRO A 105 -2.34 -6.30 11.54
N ASN A 106 -3.32 -6.09 12.42
CA ASN A 106 -3.55 -6.92 13.61
C ASN A 106 -4.48 -8.12 13.34
N PHE A 107 -5.03 -8.25 12.12
CA PHE A 107 -5.96 -9.32 11.81
C PHE A 107 -5.31 -10.70 11.79
N LYS A 108 -6.03 -11.69 12.32
CA LYS A 108 -5.60 -13.10 12.32
C LYS A 108 -6.07 -13.81 11.05
N ILE A 109 -5.27 -13.72 9.99
CA ILE A 109 -5.65 -14.18 8.63
C ILE A 109 -5.20 -15.63 8.32
N LYS A 110 -4.24 -16.14 9.11
CA LYS A 110 -3.61 -17.47 8.97
C LYS A 110 -2.87 -17.66 7.63
N SER A 111 -2.36 -16.59 7.05
CA SER A 111 -1.47 -16.58 5.90
C SER A 111 -0.25 -15.73 6.26
N TYR A 112 0.93 -16.34 6.22
CA TYR A 112 2.20 -15.68 6.45
C TYR A 112 2.47 -14.65 5.37
N TYR A 113 2.28 -15.03 4.10
CA TYR A 113 2.52 -14.13 2.97
C TYR A 113 1.60 -12.91 3.01
N LEU A 114 0.29 -13.12 3.15
CA LEU A 114 -0.67 -12.03 3.14
C LEU A 114 -0.45 -11.06 4.31
N HIS A 115 -0.12 -11.59 5.48
CA HIS A 115 0.16 -10.77 6.66
C HIS A 115 1.41 -9.90 6.46
N ASN A 116 2.52 -10.47 5.95
CA ASN A 116 3.73 -9.67 5.67
C ASN A 116 3.49 -8.59 4.62
N LYS A 117 2.79 -8.92 3.52
CA LYS A 117 2.47 -7.93 2.48
C LYS A 117 1.54 -6.82 3.00
N ILE A 118 0.65 -7.13 3.94
CA ILE A 118 -0.16 -6.13 4.64
C ILE A 118 0.71 -5.21 5.50
N LEU A 119 1.68 -5.75 6.25
CA LEU A 119 2.60 -4.94 7.04
C LEU A 119 3.43 -4.01 6.15
N TRP A 120 3.91 -4.50 5.01
CA TRP A 120 4.64 -3.67 4.04
C TRP A 120 3.75 -2.60 3.41
N ALA A 121 2.50 -2.93 3.06
CA ALA A 121 1.55 -1.95 2.57
C ALA A 121 1.25 -0.88 3.63
N ASP A 122 1.04 -1.27 4.89
CA ASP A 122 0.78 -0.33 5.99
C ASP A 122 1.94 0.64 6.22
N ALA A 123 3.17 0.12 6.26
CA ALA A 123 4.39 0.93 6.37
C ALA A 123 4.55 1.86 5.17
N GLY A 124 4.38 1.34 3.94
CA GLY A 124 4.51 2.13 2.72
C GLY A 124 3.44 3.22 2.60
N ILE A 125 2.21 2.99 3.06
CA ILE A 125 1.16 4.02 3.11
C ILE A 125 1.54 5.12 4.11
N LYS A 126 2.04 4.75 5.29
CA LYS A 126 2.50 5.71 6.30
C LYS A 126 3.63 6.58 5.75
N GLU A 127 4.66 5.97 5.17
CA GLU A 127 5.80 6.67 4.57
C GLU A 127 5.37 7.57 3.40
N THR A 128 4.42 7.11 2.58
CA THR A 128 3.85 7.92 1.47
C THR A 128 3.18 9.18 2.00
N ASN A 129 2.35 9.06 3.04
CA ASN A 129 1.65 10.20 3.63
C ASN A 129 2.63 11.20 4.25
N GLU A 130 3.63 10.71 5.00
CA GLU A 130 4.68 11.55 5.60
C GLU A 130 5.51 12.27 4.51
N THR A 131 5.90 11.56 3.46
CA THR A 131 6.68 12.13 2.34
C THR A 131 5.87 13.17 1.57
N VAL A 132 4.60 12.92 1.27
CA VAL A 132 3.73 13.89 0.56
C VAL A 132 3.51 15.15 1.39
N ALA A 133 3.39 15.02 2.71
CA ALA A 133 3.32 16.16 3.62
C ALA A 133 4.66 16.92 3.66
N GLY A 134 5.79 16.21 3.68
CA GLY A 134 7.13 16.79 3.59
C GLY A 134 7.33 17.60 2.31
N LEU A 135 7.03 17.01 1.16
CA LEU A 135 7.11 17.67 -0.15
C LEU A 135 6.29 18.97 -0.21
N ARG A 136 5.12 19.00 0.43
CA ARG A 136 4.31 20.23 0.52
C ARG A 136 5.04 21.34 1.27
N ASN A 137 5.67 21.01 2.39
CA ASN A 137 6.41 21.97 3.21
C ASN A 137 7.68 22.44 2.50
N ASP A 138 8.44 21.49 1.92
CA ASP A 138 9.66 21.79 1.18
C ASP A 138 9.39 22.70 -0.02
N PHE A 139 8.27 22.49 -0.72
CA PHE A 139 7.86 23.36 -1.81
C PHE A 139 7.49 24.76 -1.33
N ALA A 140 6.74 24.88 -0.22
CA ALA A 140 6.42 26.18 0.37
C ALA A 140 7.70 26.95 0.79
N ASP A 141 8.68 26.24 1.36
CA ASP A 141 9.97 26.82 1.70
C ASP A 141 10.79 27.24 0.49
N LEU A 142 10.75 26.49 -0.61
CA LEU A 142 11.37 26.87 -1.88
C LEU A 142 10.80 28.19 -2.39
N LEU A 143 9.47 28.35 -2.38
CA LEU A 143 8.81 29.59 -2.80
C LEU A 143 9.21 30.77 -1.90
N ARG A 144 9.19 30.57 -0.57
CA ARG A 144 9.61 31.58 0.41
C ARG A 144 11.06 32.01 0.23
N LYS A 145 11.97 31.06 -0.02
CA LYS A 145 13.39 31.36 -0.29
C LYS A 145 13.55 32.17 -1.57
N ASN A 146 12.79 31.86 -2.62
CA ASN A 146 12.82 32.64 -3.87
C ASN A 146 12.34 34.09 -3.66
N GLU A 147 11.24 34.30 -2.93
CA GLU A 147 10.74 35.63 -2.59
C GLU A 147 11.77 36.45 -1.80
N LEU A 148 12.40 35.84 -0.79
CA LEU A 148 13.47 36.47 -0.02
C LEU A 148 14.68 36.81 -0.89
N HIS A 149 15.08 35.91 -1.79
CA HIS A 149 16.20 36.14 -2.70
C HIS A 149 15.94 37.36 -3.61
N ILE A 150 14.71 37.49 -4.13
CA ILE A 150 14.31 38.65 -4.93
C ILE A 150 14.34 39.94 -4.09
N ALA A 151 13.85 39.89 -2.84
CA ALA A 151 13.87 41.05 -1.94
C ALA A 151 15.31 41.53 -1.68
N LEU A 152 16.24 40.61 -1.40
CA LEU A 152 17.67 40.91 -1.20
C LEU A 152 18.33 41.45 -2.46
N MET A 153 18.06 40.86 -3.63
CA MET A 153 18.62 41.33 -4.90
C MET A 153 18.14 42.74 -5.26
N ARG A 154 16.89 43.10 -4.96
CA ARG A 154 16.37 44.45 -5.19
C ARG A 154 17.03 45.52 -4.32
N GLN A 155 17.65 45.14 -3.21
CA GLN A 155 18.41 46.04 -2.34
C GLN A 155 19.86 46.24 -2.82
N ASN A 156 20.36 45.40 -3.73
CA ASN A 156 21.70 45.55 -4.33
C ASN A 156 21.71 46.63 -5.42
N GLN A 157 22.83 47.35 -5.54
CA GLN A 157 23.00 48.43 -6.53
C GLN A 157 22.98 47.93 -7.99
N ASN A 158 23.40 46.67 -8.23
CA ASN A 158 23.40 46.02 -9.55
C ASN A 158 22.71 44.65 -9.47
N PRO A 159 21.37 44.59 -9.49
CA PRO A 159 20.65 43.32 -9.47
C PRO A 159 20.88 42.49 -10.74
N ASP A 160 21.24 41.22 -10.57
CA ASP A 160 21.32 40.25 -11.67
C ASP A 160 20.05 39.40 -11.73
N SER A 161 19.03 39.94 -12.41
CA SER A 161 17.76 39.22 -12.57
C SER A 161 17.89 37.96 -13.44
N ALA A 162 18.93 37.85 -14.28
CA ALA A 162 19.12 36.68 -15.13
C ALA A 162 19.57 35.49 -14.29
N ARG A 163 20.57 35.71 -13.42
CA ARG A 163 21.03 34.70 -12.45
C ARG A 163 19.92 34.25 -11.51
N GLN A 164 19.09 35.18 -10.99
CA GLN A 164 17.95 34.80 -10.14
C GLN A 164 16.98 33.84 -10.84
N ARG A 165 16.65 34.11 -12.12
CA ARG A 165 15.76 33.25 -12.89
C ARG A 165 16.36 31.87 -13.13
N GLU A 166 17.66 31.80 -13.39
CA GLU A 166 18.37 30.54 -13.58
C GLU A 166 18.43 29.71 -12.30
N ASP A 167 18.79 30.32 -11.17
CA ASP A 167 18.81 29.65 -9.86
C ASP A 167 17.41 29.16 -9.46
N TYR A 168 16.37 29.97 -9.68
CA TYR A 168 14.99 29.58 -9.38
C TYR A 168 14.51 28.43 -10.28
N ALA A 169 14.78 28.52 -11.58
CA ALA A 169 14.48 27.45 -12.54
C ALA A 169 15.19 26.14 -12.17
N TYR A 170 16.46 26.20 -11.80
CA TYR A 170 17.25 25.05 -11.34
C TYR A 170 16.64 24.40 -10.09
N ASN A 171 16.25 25.21 -9.09
CA ASN A 171 15.62 24.70 -7.87
C ASN A 171 14.26 24.05 -8.15
N LEU A 172 13.42 24.65 -9.01
CA LEU A 172 12.14 24.08 -9.40
C LEU A 172 12.30 22.76 -10.17
N GLU A 173 13.31 22.68 -11.05
CA GLU A 173 13.64 21.46 -11.79
C GLU A 173 14.17 20.35 -10.87
N GLY A 174 15.04 20.69 -9.92
CA GLY A 174 15.51 19.77 -8.88
C GLY A 174 14.36 19.22 -8.03
N PHE A 175 13.43 20.09 -7.62
CA PHE A 175 12.23 19.67 -6.89
C PHE A 175 11.33 18.76 -7.74
N ALA A 176 11.08 19.11 -9.00
CA ALA A 176 10.30 18.30 -9.92
C ALA A 176 10.89 16.89 -10.11
N ASN A 177 12.23 16.80 -10.23
CA ASN A 177 12.94 15.53 -10.37
C ASN A 177 12.86 14.68 -9.09
N ALA A 178 12.95 15.30 -7.91
CA ALA A 178 12.77 14.58 -6.64
C ALA A 178 11.36 13.99 -6.50
N VAL A 179 10.32 14.73 -6.94
CA VAL A 179 8.94 14.22 -6.96
C VAL A 179 8.80 13.06 -7.95
N ASP A 180 9.38 13.15 -9.14
CA ASP A 180 9.36 12.06 -10.12
C ASP A 180 10.06 10.80 -9.58
N GLU A 181 11.22 10.96 -8.94
CA GLU A 181 11.94 9.84 -8.32
C GLU A 181 11.10 9.18 -7.21
N PHE A 182 10.43 9.97 -6.39
CA PHE A 182 9.50 9.47 -5.37
C PHE A 182 8.36 8.65 -5.99
N ILE A 183 7.75 9.16 -7.06
CA ILE A 183 6.69 8.45 -7.80
C ILE A 183 7.20 7.13 -8.36
N ASP A 184 8.35 7.16 -9.02
CA ASP A 184 8.89 6.02 -9.75
C ASP A 184 9.39 4.91 -8.85
N LYS A 185 10.01 5.25 -7.71
CA LYS A 185 10.56 4.25 -6.78
C LYS A 185 9.53 3.79 -5.75
N PHE A 186 8.85 4.72 -5.08
CA PHE A 186 8.06 4.39 -3.88
C PHE A 186 6.59 4.16 -4.21
N ILE A 187 5.94 5.07 -4.95
CA ILE A 187 4.52 4.93 -5.26
C ILE A 187 4.25 3.70 -6.14
N LYS A 188 5.09 3.45 -7.17
CA LYS A 188 4.96 2.24 -8.01
C LYS A 188 5.09 0.95 -7.19
N GLN A 189 6.09 0.88 -6.31
CA GLN A 189 6.28 -0.28 -5.43
C GLN A 189 5.08 -0.46 -4.47
N GLY A 190 4.57 0.63 -3.89
CA GLY A 190 3.39 0.58 -3.02
C GLY A 190 2.15 0.04 -3.74
N ILE A 191 1.90 0.49 -4.97
CA ILE A 191 0.83 -0.03 -5.85
C ILE A 191 1.00 -1.54 -6.08
N GLU A 192 2.22 -1.99 -6.38
CA GLU A 192 2.50 -3.40 -6.60
C GLU A 192 2.20 -4.25 -5.35
N ILE A 193 2.72 -3.87 -4.19
CA ILE A 193 2.51 -4.58 -2.93
C ILE A 193 1.02 -4.65 -2.58
N MET A 194 0.29 -3.54 -2.68
CA MET A 194 -1.14 -3.52 -2.42
C MET A 194 -1.92 -4.37 -3.42
N THR A 195 -1.49 -4.42 -4.69
CA THR A 195 -2.11 -5.29 -5.71
C THR A 195 -1.86 -6.77 -5.40
N GLN A 196 -0.63 -7.11 -4.97
CA GLN A 196 -0.29 -8.45 -4.48
C GLN A 196 -1.19 -8.86 -3.30
N VAL A 197 -1.40 -7.97 -2.31
CA VAL A 197 -2.32 -8.19 -1.20
C VAL A 197 -3.73 -8.47 -1.72
N LYS A 198 -4.24 -7.64 -2.64
CA LYS A 198 -5.59 -7.77 -3.20
C LYS A 198 -5.81 -9.10 -3.92
N ILE A 199 -4.87 -9.49 -4.80
CA ILE A 199 -4.97 -10.73 -5.58
C ILE A 199 -4.87 -11.95 -4.67
N TYR A 200 -3.89 -11.96 -3.75
CA TYR A 200 -3.71 -13.07 -2.83
C TYR A 200 -4.91 -13.23 -1.89
N ASN A 201 -5.43 -12.13 -1.37
CA ASN A 201 -6.64 -12.11 -0.56
C ASN A 201 -7.85 -12.68 -1.31
N ASN A 202 -8.00 -12.35 -2.60
CA ASN A 202 -9.06 -12.91 -3.44
C ASN A 202 -8.95 -14.44 -3.57
N HIS A 203 -7.74 -14.98 -3.78
CA HIS A 203 -7.53 -16.44 -3.79
C HIS A 203 -7.92 -17.09 -2.45
N LEU A 204 -7.63 -16.45 -1.32
CA LEU A 204 -8.01 -16.96 0.01
C LEU A 204 -9.52 -16.91 0.32
N ARG A 205 -10.27 -16.02 -0.35
CA ARG A 205 -11.74 -15.87 -0.19
C ARG A 205 -12.53 -16.89 -1.01
N LYS A 206 -11.97 -17.41 -2.10
CA LYS A 206 -12.61 -18.44 -2.94
C LYS A 206 -12.91 -19.70 -2.11
N ARG A 207 -13.87 -20.51 -2.58
CA ARG A 207 -14.22 -21.81 -1.96
C ARG A 207 -13.00 -22.74 -1.82
N SER A 208 -12.10 -22.70 -2.81
CA SER A 208 -10.83 -23.41 -2.85
C SER A 208 -9.69 -22.72 -2.08
N GLY A 209 -9.95 -21.60 -1.39
CA GLY A 209 -8.91 -20.78 -0.74
C GLY A 209 -8.11 -21.52 0.34
N LYS A 210 -8.72 -22.49 1.05
CA LYS A 210 -7.98 -23.38 1.97
C LYS A 210 -6.98 -24.27 1.24
N TRP A 211 -7.36 -24.79 0.08
CA TRP A 211 -6.49 -25.63 -0.74
C TRP A 211 -5.38 -24.80 -1.39
N PHE A 212 -5.70 -23.59 -1.85
CA PHE A 212 -4.70 -22.63 -2.33
C PHE A 212 -3.68 -22.29 -1.23
N LEU A 213 -4.15 -21.90 -0.05
CA LEU A 213 -3.30 -21.63 1.12
C LEU A 213 -2.40 -22.82 1.44
N TRP A 214 -2.96 -24.03 1.42
CA TRP A 214 -2.19 -25.24 1.67
C TRP A 214 -1.17 -25.57 0.57
N LYS A 215 -1.49 -25.30 -0.71
CA LYS A 215 -0.57 -25.51 -1.83
C LYS A 215 0.59 -24.51 -1.82
N CYS A 216 0.32 -23.26 -1.44
CA CYS A 216 1.25 -22.15 -1.54
C CYS A 216 2.05 -21.94 -0.24
N GLU A 217 1.42 -22.10 0.91
CA GLU A 217 2.00 -21.85 2.24
C GLU A 217 1.91 -23.07 3.17
N GLY A 218 1.33 -24.18 2.71
CA GLY A 218 1.09 -25.33 3.57
C GLY A 218 2.38 -26.05 3.97
N THR A 219 2.35 -26.53 5.20
CA THR A 219 3.42 -27.24 5.89
C THR A 219 3.32 -28.77 5.74
N ASN A 220 2.88 -29.26 4.58
CA ASN A 220 2.62 -30.70 4.40
C ASN A 220 3.72 -31.38 3.60
N PHE A 221 4.07 -32.62 3.98
CA PHE A 221 5.17 -33.41 3.41
C PHE A 221 5.08 -33.58 1.88
N LYS A 222 3.89 -33.37 1.30
CA LYS A 222 3.63 -33.41 -0.15
C LYS A 222 4.38 -32.32 -0.95
N TYR A 223 4.72 -31.18 -0.34
CA TYR A 223 5.48 -30.10 -1.00
C TYR A 223 6.85 -29.83 -0.36
N PHE A 224 7.05 -30.27 0.88
CA PHE A 224 8.33 -30.19 1.56
C PHE A 224 8.75 -31.59 1.98
N HIS A 225 9.86 -32.07 1.44
CA HIS A 225 10.30 -33.45 1.64
C HIS A 225 10.60 -33.79 3.11
N ASN A 226 10.79 -32.79 3.99
CA ASN A 226 10.94 -32.95 5.43
C ASN A 226 10.63 -31.66 6.20
N LYS A 227 10.52 -31.78 7.53
CA LYS A 227 10.27 -30.68 8.49
C LYS A 227 11.42 -29.65 8.52
N ALA A 228 12.64 -30.03 8.14
CA ALA A 228 13.78 -29.11 8.05
C ALA A 228 13.62 -28.11 6.89
N LYS A 229 13.29 -28.58 5.68
CA LYS A 229 12.98 -27.74 4.50
C LYS A 229 11.76 -26.85 4.72
N GLN A 230 10.77 -27.34 5.47
CA GLN A 230 9.63 -26.55 5.89
C GLN A 230 10.04 -25.43 6.87
N ASN A 231 10.87 -25.74 7.87
CA ASN A 231 11.36 -24.76 8.84
C ASN A 231 12.24 -23.70 8.15
N GLU A 232 13.11 -24.12 7.23
CA GLU A 232 13.93 -23.26 6.39
C GLU A 232 13.06 -22.33 5.52
N PHE A 233 11.98 -22.85 4.93
CA PHE A 233 11.01 -22.07 4.16
C PHE A 233 10.27 -21.06 5.03
N SER A 234 9.78 -21.44 6.23
CA SER A 234 9.01 -20.55 7.10
C SER A 234 9.83 -19.41 7.73
N ARG A 235 11.17 -19.47 7.65
CA ARG A 235 12.09 -18.57 8.36
C ARG A 235 12.86 -17.61 7.45
N ASN A 236 12.76 -17.72 6.11
CA ASN A 236 13.54 -16.93 5.17
C ASN A 236 12.66 -15.99 4.32
N LEU A 237 13.07 -14.73 4.15
CA LEU A 237 12.42 -13.75 3.26
C LEU A 237 12.27 -14.24 1.82
N ILE A 238 13.20 -15.08 1.35
CA ILE A 238 13.22 -15.73 0.03
C ILE A 238 11.93 -16.54 -0.26
N SER A 239 11.25 -17.03 0.79
CA SER A 239 9.97 -17.74 0.61
C SER A 239 8.86 -16.85 0.06
N LEU A 240 8.91 -15.54 0.35
CA LEU A 240 7.92 -14.57 -0.13
C LEU A 240 8.11 -14.29 -1.62
N GLU A 241 9.35 -14.23 -2.11
CA GLU A 241 9.67 -14.00 -3.54
C GLU A 241 9.12 -15.11 -4.44
N ARG A 242 9.09 -16.36 -3.96
CA ARG A 242 8.47 -17.46 -4.69
C ARG A 242 6.96 -17.25 -4.85
N LEU A 243 6.29 -16.75 -3.81
CA LEU A 243 4.85 -16.49 -3.84
C LEU A 243 4.53 -15.28 -4.72
N ASP A 244 5.41 -14.27 -4.75
CA ASP A 244 5.34 -13.17 -5.70
C ASP A 244 5.34 -13.69 -7.15
N LYS A 245 6.26 -14.60 -7.49
CA LYS A 245 6.32 -15.26 -8.82
C LYS A 245 5.05 -16.03 -9.19
N ILE A 246 4.36 -16.63 -8.22
CA ILE A 246 3.11 -17.39 -8.47
C ILE A 246 1.98 -16.46 -8.94
N ILE A 247 1.90 -15.26 -8.37
CA ILE A 247 0.84 -14.29 -8.69
C ILE A 247 1.29 -13.19 -9.66
N GLU A 248 2.56 -13.18 -10.07
CA GLU A 248 3.20 -12.11 -10.85
C GLU A 248 2.41 -11.73 -12.11
N LYS A 249 1.97 -12.73 -12.89
CA LYS A 249 1.21 -12.48 -14.12
C LYS A 249 -0.14 -11.81 -13.82
N GLU A 250 -0.83 -12.24 -12.77
CA GLU A 250 -2.08 -11.63 -12.35
C GLU A 250 -1.86 -10.20 -11.84
N VAL A 251 -0.79 -9.96 -11.08
CA VAL A 251 -0.40 -8.64 -10.58
C VAL A 251 -0.11 -7.70 -11.73
N LYS A 252 0.78 -8.08 -12.65
CA LYS A 252 1.14 -7.29 -13.83
C LYS A 252 -0.08 -6.98 -14.68
N SER A 253 -0.95 -7.97 -14.92
CA SER A 253 -2.18 -7.77 -15.68
C SER A 253 -3.16 -6.82 -14.98
N ALA A 254 -3.30 -6.92 -13.66
CA ALA A 254 -4.19 -6.04 -12.89
C ALA A 254 -3.69 -4.59 -12.88
N ILE A 255 -2.38 -4.39 -12.70
CA ILE A 255 -1.76 -3.06 -12.76
C ILE A 255 -1.93 -2.49 -14.18
N GLN A 256 -1.56 -3.23 -15.22
CA GLN A 256 -1.72 -2.77 -16.61
C GLN A 256 -3.16 -2.39 -16.93
N SER A 257 -4.14 -3.22 -16.52
CA SER A 257 -5.56 -2.91 -16.72
C SER A 257 -6.03 -1.67 -15.95
N ALA A 258 -5.42 -1.37 -14.80
CA ALA A 258 -5.69 -0.14 -14.06
C ALA A 258 -5.07 1.08 -14.76
N GLU A 259 -3.83 0.96 -15.25
CA GLU A 259 -3.16 2.00 -16.04
C GLU A 259 -3.91 2.32 -17.34
N ASP A 260 -4.32 1.30 -18.10
CA ASP A 260 -5.06 1.46 -19.35
C ASP A 260 -6.40 2.17 -19.12
N ARG A 261 -7.08 1.88 -18.00
CA ARG A 261 -8.32 2.57 -17.62
C ARG A 261 -8.06 4.02 -17.23
N ALA A 262 -6.99 4.27 -16.46
CA ALA A 262 -6.62 5.63 -16.09
C ALA A 262 -6.29 6.48 -17.33
N ALA A 263 -5.57 5.92 -18.31
CA ALA A 263 -5.25 6.60 -19.56
C ALA A 263 -6.51 6.98 -20.36
N ARG A 264 -7.52 6.11 -20.41
CA ARG A 264 -8.79 6.38 -21.11
C ARG A 264 -9.65 7.46 -20.45
N LEU A 265 -9.47 7.74 -19.16
CA LEU A 265 -10.23 8.76 -18.43
C LEU A 265 -9.59 10.15 -18.53
N LEU A 266 -8.37 10.25 -19.07
CA LEU A 266 -7.63 11.49 -19.27
C LEU A 266 -7.77 12.04 -20.71
N HIS A 267 -8.44 11.29 -21.59
CA HIS A 267 -8.79 11.65 -22.96
C HIS A 267 -10.31 11.75 -23.10
#